data_AF-A0A938JEJ3-F1
#
_entry.id   AF-A0A938JEJ3-F1
#
_cell.length_a   1.000
_cell.length_b   1.000
_cell.length_c   1.000
_cell.angle_alpha   90.00
_cell.angle_beta   90.00
_cell.angle_gamma   90.00
#
_symmetry.space_group_name_H-M   'P 1'
#
loop_
_entity.id
_entity.type
_entity.pdbx_description
1 polymer ?
#
loop_
_entity_poly.entity_id
_entity_poly.type
_entity_poly.pdbx_seq_one_letter_code
_entity_poly.pdbx_strand_id
1 'polypeptide(L)' 'MARTNIDIDEMACAAVMRRYGLRTKRDAVNLALRLCAVEPLTTSEALALEGSGWEGDLDAMREMRML' A
#
# COMPACT_ATOMS: atom_id res chain seq x y z
N MET A 1 14.27 -6.31 13.47
CA MET A 1 14.68 -6.43 12.06
C MET A 1 15.97 -7.22 11.98
N ALA A 2 16.08 -8.16 11.06
CA ALA A 2 17.33 -8.86 10.74
C ALA A 2 18.13 -8.08 9.68
N ARG A 3 19.46 -8.20 9.71
CA ARG A 3 20.34 -7.64 8.67
C ARG A 3 20.61 -8.71 7.64
N THR A 4 20.27 -8.42 6.39
CA THR A 4 20.49 -9.30 5.24
C THR A 4 21.17 -8.49 4.14
N ASN A 5 22.18 -9.07 3.49
CA ASN A 5 22.81 -8.46 2.32
C ASN A 5 22.19 -9.08 1.06
N ILE A 6 21.65 -8.25 0.18
CA ILE A 6 20.99 -8.67 -1.06
C ILE A 6 21.35 -7.67 -2.15
N ASP A 7 21.48 -8.16 -3.39
CA ASP A 7 21.55 -7.31 -4.56
C ASP A 7 20.14 -6.82 -4.91
N ILE A 8 20.00 -5.53 -5.24
CA ILE A 8 18.73 -4.89 -5.55
C ILE A 8 18.88 -4.11 -6.85
N ASP A 9 17.93 -4.26 -7.76
CA ASP A 9 17.81 -3.38 -8.92
C ASP A 9 17.55 -1.94 -8.46
N GLU A 10 18.54 -1.07 -8.71
CA GLU A 10 18.52 0.32 -8.30
C GLU A 10 17.37 1.12 -8.95
N MET A 11 17.05 0.84 -10.21
CA MET A 11 15.97 1.53 -10.92
C MET A 11 14.61 1.15 -10.34
N ALA A 12 14.40 -0.14 -10.06
CA ALA A 12 13.18 -0.62 -9.42
C ALA A 12 13.02 -0.03 -8.01
N CYS A 13 14.09 -0.04 -7.21
CA CYS A 13 14.07 0.53 -5.86
C CYS A 13 13.76 2.04 -5.90
N ALA A 14 14.40 2.79 -6.81
CA ALA A 14 14.15 4.21 -6.99
C ALA A 14 12.71 4.49 -7.46
N ALA A 15 12.13 3.64 -8.32
CA ALA A 15 10.75 3.76 -8.74
C ALA A 15 9.76 3.61 -7.58
N VAL A 16 9.98 2.61 -6.71
CA VAL A 16 9.18 2.43 -5.48
C VAL A 16 9.32 3.64 -4.56
N MET A 17 10.55 4.10 -4.33
CA MET A 17 10.80 5.27 -3.48
C MET A 17 10.08 6.51 -3.98
N ARG A 18 10.15 6.82 -5.28
CA ARG A 18 9.43 7.95 -5.87
C ARG A 18 7.92 7.79 -5.78
N ARG A 19 7.38 6.61 -6.09
CA ARG A 19 5.94 6.33 -6.07
C ARG A 19 5.32 6.52 -4.68
N TYR A 20 6.04 6.15 -3.63
CA TYR A 20 5.53 6.17 -2.25
C TYR A 20 6.20 7.23 -1.35
N GLY A 21 6.97 8.16 -1.91
CA GLY A 21 7.61 9.25 -1.15
C GLY A 21 8.62 8.79 -0.10
N LEU A 22 9.31 7.66 -0.33
CA LEU A 22 10.19 7.05 0.67
C LEU A 22 11.61 7.61 0.60
N ARG A 23 12.19 7.86 1.78
CA ARG A 23 13.51 8.47 1.91
C ARG A 23 14.66 7.48 1.83
N THR A 24 14.41 6.19 2.09
CA THR A 24 15.48 5.17 2.14
C THR A 24 15.14 3.91 1.33
N LYS A 25 16.18 3.27 0.78
CA LYS A 25 16.06 1.97 0.10
C LYS A 25 15.49 0.90 1.05
N ARG A 26 15.82 0.96 2.35
CA ARG A 26 15.29 0.07 3.38
C ARG A 26 13.77 0.18 3.50
N ASP A 27 13.24 1.40 3.53
CA ASP A 27 11.80 1.60 3.65
C ASP A 27 11.08 1.12 2.39
N ALA A 28 11.67 1.35 1.22
CA ALA A 28 11.14 0.84 -0.05
C ALA A 28 11.06 -0.67 -0.10
N VAL A 29 12.13 -1.37 0.28
CA VAL A 29 12.15 -2.84 0.32
C VAL A 29 11.12 -3.38 1.32
N ASN A 30 11.08 -2.81 2.54
CA ASN A 30 10.12 -3.27 3.54
C ASN A 30 8.67 -3.00 3.14
N LEU A 31 8.38 -1.86 2.50
CA LEU A 31 7.04 -1.58 1.98
C LEU A 31 6.68 -2.56 0.86
N ALA A 32 7.57 -2.76 -0.10
CA ALA A 32 7.34 -3.69 -1.22
C ALA A 32 7.05 -5.12 -0.72
N LEU A 33 7.84 -5.62 0.22
CA LEU A 33 7.62 -6.95 0.82
C LEU A 33 6.26 -7.05 1.52
N ARG A 34 5.85 -6.02 2.27
CA ARG A 34 4.52 -6.00 2.90
C ARG A 34 3.41 -6.03 1.88
N LEU A 35 3.50 -5.20 0.83
CA LEU A 35 2.50 -5.16 -0.24
C LEU A 35 2.43 -6.49 -1.00
N CYS A 36 3.57 -7.13 -1.29
CA CYS A 36 3.61 -8.43 -1.96
C CYS A 36 3.10 -9.58 -1.07
N ALA A 37 3.21 -9.45 0.24
CA ALA A 37 2.71 -10.45 1.20
C ALA A 37 1.21 -10.28 1.51
N VAL A 38 0.56 -9.21 1.03
CA VAL A 38 -0.90 -9.09 1.13
C VAL A 38 -1.51 -10.08 0.14
N GLU A 39 -2.19 -11.09 0.68
CA GLU A 39 -3.14 -11.89 -0.08
C GLU A 39 -4.39 -11.01 -0.29
N PRO A 40 -4.73 -10.61 -1.52
CA PRO A 40 -5.98 -9.91 -1.75
C PRO A 40 -7.14 -10.83 -1.37
N LEU A 41 -8.20 -10.25 -0.81
CA LEU A 41 -9.44 -10.99 -0.58
C LEU A 41 -9.90 -11.62 -1.88
N THR A 42 -10.31 -12.87 -1.81
CA THR A 42 -11.08 -13.49 -2.89
C THR A 42 -12.35 -12.67 -3.13
N THR A 43 -12.90 -12.76 -4.35
CA THR A 43 -14.16 -12.08 -4.67
C THR A 43 -15.27 -12.43 -3.68
N SER A 44 -15.35 -13.69 -3.23
CA SER A 44 -16.33 -14.13 -2.23
C SER A 44 -16.10 -13.50 -0.86
N GLU A 45 -14.85 -13.39 -0.41
CA GLU A 45 -14.54 -12.76 0.88
C GLU A 45 -14.79 -11.25 0.84
N ALA A 46 -14.50 -10.60 -0.28
CA ALA A 46 -14.81 -9.18 -0.49
C ALA A 46 -16.33 -8.94 -0.49
N LEU A 47 -17.10 -9.80 -1.16
CA LEU A 47 -18.57 -9.71 -1.16
C LEU A 47 -19.16 -10.03 0.21
N ALA A 48 -18.54 -10.90 1.02
CA ALA A 48 -19.01 -11.16 2.38
C ALA A 48 -18.90 -9.93 3.31
N LEU A 49 -18.11 -8.92 2.94
CA LEU A 49 -18.05 -7.63 3.65
C LEU A 49 -19.17 -6.67 3.24
N GLU A 50 -19.99 -7.00 2.24
CA GLU A 50 -21.16 -6.21 1.86
C GLU A 50 -22.11 -6.08 3.06
N GLY A 51 -22.50 -4.84 3.38
CA GLY A 51 -23.35 -4.57 4.54
C GLY A 51 -22.63 -4.56 5.90
N SER A 52 -21.29 -4.69 5.95
CA SER A 52 -20.49 -4.52 7.18
C SER A 52 -20.57 -3.11 7.78
N GLY A 53 -21.25 -2.19 7.10
CA GLY A 53 -21.41 -0.80 7.52
C GLY A 53 -20.21 0.04 7.14
N TRP A 54 -20.45 1.33 6.94
CA TRP A 54 -19.40 2.31 6.71
C TRP A 54 -19.75 3.56 7.54
N GLU A 55 -18.85 3.95 8.45
CA GLU A 55 -19.08 5.03 9.41
C GLU A 55 -18.60 6.41 8.92
N GLY A 56 -18.14 6.51 7.67
CA GLY A 56 -17.66 7.78 7.13
C GLY A 56 -18.79 8.72 6.70
N ASP A 57 -18.43 9.98 6.48
CA ASP A 57 -19.31 10.98 5.87
C ASP A 57 -18.97 11.11 4.38
N LEU A 58 -19.92 10.70 3.53
CA LEU A 58 -19.73 10.69 2.08
C LEU A 58 -19.66 12.10 1.50
N ASP A 59 -20.39 13.04 2.10
CA ASP A 59 -20.47 14.41 1.60
C ASP A 59 -19.17 15.16 1.93
N ALA A 60 -18.65 15.02 3.15
CA ALA A 60 -17.35 15.56 3.53
C ALA A 60 -16.19 15.08 2.63
N MET A 61 -16.20 13.81 2.22
CA MET A 61 -15.17 13.28 1.31
C MET A 61 -15.25 13.84 -0.11
N ARG A 62 -16.46 14.19 -0.58
CA ARG A 62 -16.67 14.76 -1.92
C ARG A 62 -16.24 16.21 -2.01
N GLU A 63 -16.42 16.97 -0.93
CA GLU A 63 -15.97 18.36 -0.84
C GLU A 63 -14.44 18.48 -0.98
N MET A 64 -13.68 17.56 -0.38
CA MET A 64 -12.22 17.54 -0.45
C MET A 64 -11.64 17.27 -1.85
N ARG A 65 -12.45 16.76 -2.80
CA ARG A 65 -12.02 16.52 -4.18
C ARG A 65 -12.19 17.73 -5.10
N MET A 66 -12.92 18.76 -4.64
CA MET A 66 -13.22 19.98 -5.39
C MET A 66 -12.29 21.16 -5.04
N LEU A 67 -11.34 20.95 -4.12
CA LEU A 67 -10.28 21.88 -3.71
C LEU A 67 -8.91 21.36 -4.17
#